data_AF-A0A7U9J8T9-F1
#
_entry.id   AF-A0A7U9J8T9-F1
#
_cell.length_a   1.000
_cell.length_b   1.000
_cell.length_c   1.000
_cell.angle_alpha   90.00
_cell.angle_beta   90.00
_cell.angle_gamma   90.00
#
_symmetry.space_group_name_H-M   'P 1'
#
loop_
_entity.id
_entity.type
_entity.pdbx_description
1 polymer ?
#
loop_
_entity_poly.entity_id
_entity_poly.type
_entity_poly.pdbx_seq_one_letter_code
_entity_poly.pdbx_strand_id
1 'polypeptide(L)' 'MFGLGKPRSKFGKWVDRMGLTQEEIARKAKVGRTTISNMCKDPKYTPRISTWVKVERALRSLGYSVKREDFFDV' A
#
# COMPACT_ATOMS: atom_id res chain seq x y z
N MET A 1 -15.60 -7.47 9.56
CA MET A 1 -15.09 -6.36 8.72
C MET A 1 -14.91 -5.14 9.63
N PHE A 2 -13.68 -4.80 10.04
CA PHE A 2 -13.43 -3.61 10.89
C PHE A 2 -13.59 -2.33 10.04
N GLY A 3 -14.84 -1.95 9.79
CA GLY A 3 -15.24 -0.86 8.90
C GLY A 3 -15.91 0.29 9.65
N LEU A 4 -15.12 1.09 10.37
CA LEU A 4 -15.54 2.44 10.78
C LEU A 4 -15.21 3.42 9.64
N GLY A 5 -15.85 3.27 8.47
CA GLY A 5 -16.00 4.32 7.43
C GLY A 5 -14.76 5.10 6.95
N LYS A 6 -13.52 4.68 7.27
CA LYS A 6 -12.33 5.45 6.92
C LYS A 6 -12.15 5.41 5.41
N PRO A 7 -11.86 6.55 4.77
CA PRO A 7 -11.58 6.58 3.34
C PRO A 7 -10.42 5.62 3.03
N ARG A 8 -10.58 4.87 1.93
CA ARG A 8 -9.56 3.94 1.40
C ARG A 8 -9.27 4.28 -0.05
N SER A 9 -7.99 4.36 -0.37
CA SER A 9 -7.51 4.43 -1.76
C SER A 9 -7.67 3.07 -2.46
N LYS A 10 -7.37 3.01 -3.76
CA LYS A 10 -7.29 1.74 -4.52
C LYS A 10 -6.32 0.76 -3.84
N PHE A 11 -5.11 1.24 -3.49
CA PHE A 11 -4.11 0.45 -2.75
C PHE A 11 -4.64 -0.04 -1.40
N GLY A 12 -5.28 0.84 -0.63
CA GLY A 12 -5.82 0.49 0.68
C GLY A 12 -6.88 -0.61 0.59
N LYS A 13 -7.82 -0.51 -0.36
CA LYS A 13 -8.84 -1.54 -0.56
C LYS A 13 -8.24 -2.89 -0.95
N TRP A 14 -7.17 -2.86 -1.76
CA TRP A 14 -6.45 -4.07 -2.14
C TRP A 14 -5.72 -4.71 -0.95
N VAL A 15 -5.02 -3.91 -0.14
CA VAL A 15 -4.35 -4.37 1.09
C VAL A 15 -5.34 -5.06 2.03
N ASP A 16 -6.53 -4.47 2.22
CA ASP A 16 -7.57 -5.06 3.08
C ASP A 16 -8.10 -6.38 2.51
N ARG A 17 -8.28 -6.48 1.18
CA ARG A 17 -8.73 -7.69 0.50
C ARG A 17 -7.73 -8.83 0.65
N MET A 18 -6.43 -8.53 0.61
CA MET A 18 -5.36 -9.51 0.74
C MET A 18 -5.06 -9.89 2.21
N GLY A 19 -5.75 -9.28 3.18
CA GLY A 19 -5.52 -9.54 4.60
C GLY A 19 -4.16 -9.04 5.10
N LEU A 20 -3.52 -8.12 4.37
CA LEU A 20 -2.22 -7.56 4.71
C LEU A 20 -2.35 -6.42 5.72
N THR A 21 -1.38 -6.30 6.63
CA THR A 21 -1.33 -5.17 7.55
C THR A 21 -0.40 -4.07 7.03
N GLN A 22 -0.75 -2.80 7.30
CA GLN A 22 0.11 -1.66 6.94
C GLN A 22 1.49 -1.74 7.61
N GLU A 23 1.53 -2.29 8.82
CA GLU A 23 2.76 -2.48 9.60
C GLU A 23 3.69 -3.51 8.97
N GLU A 24 3.15 -4.65 8.53
CA GLU A 24 3.93 -5.67 7.83
C GLU A 24 4.57 -5.13 6.55
N ILE A 25 3.78 -4.41 5.74
CA ILE A 25 4.26 -3.79 4.51
C ILE A 25 5.35 -2.77 4.83
N ALA A 26 5.12 -1.88 5.81
CA ALA A 26 6.09 -0.87 6.21
C ALA A 26 7.43 -1.48 6.66
N ARG A 27 7.38 -2.52 7.50
CA ARG A 27 8.55 -3.25 8.00
C ARG A 27 9.34 -3.91 6.88
N LYS A 28 8.66 -4.67 5.99
CA LYS A 28 9.32 -5.37 4.88
C LYS A 28 9.88 -4.41 3.83
N ALA A 29 9.16 -3.33 3.53
CA ALA A 29 9.60 -2.32 2.57
C ALA A 29 10.66 -1.35 3.13
N LYS A 30 10.90 -1.36 4.45
CA LYS A 30 11.77 -0.37 5.14
C LYS A 30 11.34 1.07 4.81
N VAL A 31 10.04 1.33 4.90
CA VAL A 31 9.44 2.65 4.70
C VAL A 31 8.62 3.04 5.93
N GLY A 32 8.43 4.35 6.14
CA GLY A 32 7.69 4.84 7.29
C GLY A 32 6.23 4.39 7.29
N ARG A 33 5.69 4.07 8.47
CA ARG A 33 4.27 3.72 8.66
C ARG A 33 3.32 4.79 8.11
N THR A 34 3.65 6.07 8.29
CA THR A 34 2.88 7.20 7.75
C THR A 34 2.76 7.15 6.23
N THR A 35 3.83 6.76 5.53
CA THR A 35 3.83 6.60 4.07
C THR A 35 2.85 5.53 3.63
N ILE A 36 2.91 4.33 4.23
CA ILE A 36 1.95 3.26 3.91
C ILE A 36 0.52 3.65 4.29
N SER A 37 0.35 4.34 5.42
CA SER A 37 -0.96 4.84 5.85
C SER A 37 -1.55 5.82 4.85
N ASN A 38 -0.75 6.77 4.34
CA ASN A 38 -1.17 7.70 3.30
C ASN A 38 -1.52 6.96 2.00
N MET A 39 -0.67 6.00 1.57
CA MET A 39 -0.96 5.14 0.41
C MET A 39 -2.29 4.40 0.57
N CYS A 40 -2.67 3.99 1.78
CA CYS A 40 -3.91 3.25 2.03
C CYS A 40 -5.16 4.14 2.16
N LYS A 41 -5.02 5.37 2.66
CA LYS A 41 -6.18 6.22 3.01
C LYS A 41 -6.51 7.30 1.99
N ASP A 42 -5.49 7.85 1.32
CA ASP A 42 -5.63 9.02 0.46
C ASP A 42 -5.57 8.61 -1.02
N PRO A 43 -6.68 8.66 -1.78
CA PRO A 43 -6.69 8.34 -3.20
C PRO A 43 -5.83 9.28 -4.06
N LYS A 44 -5.51 10.48 -3.57
CA LYS A 44 -4.66 11.45 -4.28
C LYS A 44 -3.18 11.32 -3.95
N TYR A 45 -2.84 10.50 -2.95
CA TYR A 45 -1.45 10.30 -2.56
C TYR A 45 -0.75 9.33 -3.51
N THR A 46 0.17 9.85 -4.31
CA THR A 46 1.09 9.06 -5.12
C THR A 46 2.49 9.08 -4.50
N PRO A 47 3.05 7.93 -4.06
CA PRO A 47 4.39 7.90 -3.51
C PRO A 47 5.44 8.16 -4.60
N ARG A 48 6.64 8.58 -4.18
CA ARG A 48 7.82 8.63 -5.06
C ARG A 48 8.09 7.24 -5.65
N ILE A 49 8.61 7.18 -6.87
CA ILE A 49 8.96 5.91 -7.53
C ILE A 49 9.90 5.06 -6.66
N SER A 50 10.90 5.67 -6.03
CA SER A 50 11.83 4.97 -5.14
C SER A 50 11.16 4.34 -3.91
N THR A 51 10.10 4.96 -3.39
CA THR A 51 9.26 4.39 -2.33
C THR A 51 8.43 3.23 -2.87
N TRP A 52 7.81 3.40 -4.05
CA TRP A 52 7.02 2.35 -4.68
C TRP A 52 7.85 1.09 -4.95
N VAL A 53 9.05 1.21 -5.51
CA VAL A 53 9.94 0.07 -5.80
C VAL A 53 10.24 -0.75 -4.53
N LYS A 54 10.39 -0.09 -3.37
CA LYS A 54 10.58 -0.80 -2.09
C LYS A 54 9.32 -1.55 -1.66
N VAL A 55 8.16 -0.91 -1.81
CA VAL A 55 6.86 -1.53 -1.49
C VAL A 55 6.58 -2.71 -2.41
N GLU A 56 6.75 -2.54 -3.72
CA GLU A 56 6.57 -3.60 -4.73
C GLU A 56 7.48 -4.80 -4.44
N ARG A 57 8.76 -4.58 -4.10
CA ARG A 57 9.67 -5.66 -3.68
C ARG A 57 9.19 -6.37 -2.42
N ALA A 58 8.68 -5.63 -1.44
CA ALA A 58 8.12 -6.21 -0.22
C ALA A 58 6.88 -7.05 -0.50
N LEU A 59 5.95 -6.54 -1.32
CA LEU A 59 4.75 -7.26 -1.75
C LEU A 59 5.11 -8.51 -2.55
N ARG A 60 6.12 -8.44 -3.43
CA ARG A 60 6.64 -9.61 -4.15
C ARG A 60 7.23 -10.66 -3.23
N SER A 61 7.94 -10.26 -2.17
CA SER A 61 8.44 -11.18 -1.13
C SER A 61 7.33 -11.84 -0.31
N LEU A 62 6.13 -11.26 -0.33
CA LEU A 62 4.92 -11.79 0.30
C LEU A 62 4.08 -12.63 -0.68
N GLY A 63 4.55 -12.84 -1.92
CA GLY A 63 3.84 -13.61 -2.95
C GLY A 63 2.89 -12.79 -3.83
N TYR A 64 2.87 -11.46 -3.69
CA TYR A 64 1.99 -10.59 -4.47
C TYR A 64 2.76 -9.91 -5.60
N SER A 65 2.36 -10.17 -6.85
CA SER A 65 2.84 -9.44 -8.02
C SER A 65 1.83 -8.36 -8.38
N VAL A 66 2.25 -7.11 -8.29
CA VAL A 66 1.39 -5.93 -8.53
C VAL A 66 2.15 -4.89 -9.32
N LYS A 67 1.42 -4.03 -10.05
CA LYS A 67 1.98 -2.91 -10.78
C LYS A 67 1.58 -1.58 -10.12
N ARG A 68 2.33 -0.52 -10.41
CA ARG A 68 2.05 0.81 -9.83
C ARG A 68 0.71 1.36 -10.32
N GLU A 69 0.44 1.13 -11.60
CA GLU A 69 -0.72 1.61 -12.35
C GLU A 69 -2.02 0.95 -11.85
N ASP A 70 -1.93 -0.19 -11.16
CA ASP A 70 -3.08 -0.84 -10.51
C ASP A 70 -3.66 0.04 -9.38
N PHE A 71 -2.86 0.97 -8.84
CA PHE A 71 -3.19 1.71 -7.62
C PHE A 71 -3.12 3.22 -7.74
N PHE A 72 -2.22 3.74 -8.56
CA PHE A 72 -1.96 5.17 -8.69
C PHE A 72 -2.23 5.58 -10.13
N ASP A 73 -2.99 6.64 -10.32
CA ASP A 73 -3.22 7.23 -11.63
C ASP A 73 -1.95 8.02 -12.00
N VAL A 74 -1.08 7.43 -12.83
CA VAL A 74 0.25 7.92 -13.22
C VAL A 74 0.41 8.04 -14.73
#